data_AF-A0A7S1DCJ0-F1
#
_entry.id   AF-A0A7S1DCJ0-F1
#
_cell.length_a   1.000
_cell.length_b   1.000
_cell.length_c   1.000
_cell.angle_alpha   90.00
_cell.angle_beta   90.00
_cell.angle_gamma   90.00
#
_symmetry.space_group_name_H-M   'P 1'
#
loop_
_entity.id
_entity.type
_entity.pdbx_description
1 polymer ?
#
loop_
_entity_poly.entity_id
_entity_poly.type
_entity_poly.pdbx_seq_one_letter_code
_entity_poly.pdbx_strand_id
1 'polypeptide(L)'
;YVLANDVYKKLAPHNSVHSFYRVLCSGRLCASMESTEQTLRTILAAAKSHHVDASNCLTFARACMTVGEIFAQRGGQNEQVRAVFRLGKGIMKKHPDSPEKMMVCISLARDLRQQGELEGGIELVESVLRKLELSPQSISQFANEIQYLEWKELAFQLYIDEKKYANAYQHAAIVLTDTTHSNNPNVWFLKGQIHGRENRLEAAMSMYERALQLDPSFVDASLAREELERRLCQPMHMFEEPPTQLLCPITQEVMDFPVMAADGHTYERDAIQEYFSRNESVVRSPVTNQALPSLELIPNHAIRSMVREWQEVRNIK
;
A
#
# COMPACT_ATOMS: atom_id res chain seq x y z
N TYR A 1 0.59 -39.50 11.03
CA TYR A 1 -0.10 -40.66 10.42
C TYR A 1 -1.13 -41.32 11.33
N VAL A 2 -0.77 -41.75 12.55
CA VAL A 2 -1.70 -42.49 13.46
C VAL A 2 -2.77 -41.59 14.11
N LEU A 3 -2.43 -40.39 14.61
CA LEU A 3 -3.40 -39.54 15.31
C LEU A 3 -4.52 -38.98 14.41
N ALA A 4 -4.21 -38.47 13.21
CA ALA A 4 -5.23 -37.87 12.33
C ALA A 4 -6.17 -38.93 11.73
N ASN A 5 -5.64 -40.12 11.41
CA ASN A 5 -6.40 -41.23 10.84
C ASN A 5 -7.27 -41.93 11.91
N ASP A 6 -6.80 -42.00 13.16
CA ASP A 6 -7.59 -42.49 14.30
C ASP A 6 -8.70 -41.51 14.71
N VAL A 7 -8.46 -40.20 14.59
CA VAL A 7 -9.51 -39.19 14.81
C VAL A 7 -10.59 -39.29 13.72
N TYR A 8 -10.19 -39.41 12.44
CA TYR A 8 -11.14 -39.58 11.33
C TYR A 8 -11.94 -40.89 11.44
N LYS A 9 -11.29 -42.00 11.82
CA LYS A 9 -11.96 -43.30 12.03
C LYS A 9 -12.86 -43.32 13.27
N LYS A 10 -12.53 -42.59 14.35
CA LYS A 10 -13.39 -42.42 15.53
C LYS A 10 -14.57 -41.48 15.29
N LEU A 11 -14.48 -40.60 14.29
CA LEU A 11 -15.55 -39.68 13.89
C LEU A 11 -16.47 -40.27 12.81
N ALA A 12 -16.03 -41.31 12.10
CA ALA A 12 -16.79 -42.01 11.06
C ALA A 12 -18.17 -42.57 11.48
N PRO A 13 -18.43 -43.00 12.74
CA PRO A 13 -19.76 -43.48 13.12
C PRO A 13 -20.71 -42.36 13.60
N HIS A 14 -20.23 -41.13 13.80
CA HIS A 14 -21.07 -39.99 14.18
C HIS A 14 -21.03 -38.93 13.10
N ASN A 15 -22.08 -38.94 12.30
CA ASN A 15 -22.34 -38.19 11.07
C ASN A 15 -22.34 -36.65 11.19
N SER A 16 -21.43 -36.05 11.96
CA SER A 16 -21.35 -34.61 12.08
C SER A 16 -19.95 -34.13 11.72
N VAL A 17 -19.87 -33.46 10.57
CA VAL A 17 -18.82 -32.48 10.23
C VAL A 17 -18.47 -31.61 11.46
N HIS A 18 -19.45 -31.38 12.33
CA HIS A 18 -19.37 -30.67 13.61
C HIS A 18 -18.32 -31.19 14.60
N SER A 19 -18.09 -32.50 14.73
CA SER A 19 -17.13 -33.07 15.70
C SER A 19 -15.70 -33.09 15.15
N PHE A 20 -15.51 -33.27 13.85
CA PHE A 20 -14.23 -33.01 13.17
C PHE A 20 -13.86 -31.51 13.26
N TYR A 21 -14.85 -30.63 13.09
CA TYR A 21 -14.71 -29.18 13.16
C TYR A 21 -14.38 -28.66 14.56
N ARG A 22 -14.96 -29.24 15.61
CA ARG A 22 -14.65 -28.89 17.02
C ARG A 22 -13.18 -29.12 17.37
N VAL A 23 -12.57 -30.16 16.79
CA VAL A 23 -11.15 -30.47 16.97
C VAL A 23 -10.27 -29.49 16.19
N LEU A 24 -10.67 -29.10 14.97
CA LEU A 24 -10.03 -28.04 14.17
C LEU A 24 -10.01 -26.68 14.89
N CYS A 25 -11.17 -26.21 15.37
CA CYS A 25 -11.29 -24.93 16.09
C CYS A 25 -10.64 -24.94 17.49
N SER A 26 -10.33 -26.11 18.06
CA SER A 26 -9.63 -26.21 19.34
C SER A 26 -8.12 -25.91 19.25
N GLY A 27 -7.59 -25.64 18.05
CA GLY A 27 -6.17 -25.34 17.81
C GLY A 27 -5.22 -26.54 17.94
N ARG A 28 -5.73 -27.70 18.38
CA ARG A 28 -4.91 -28.89 18.68
C ARG A 28 -4.37 -29.64 17.45
N LEU A 29 -4.87 -29.34 16.25
CA LEU A 29 -4.47 -30.02 15.00
C LEU A 29 -3.25 -29.41 14.30
N CYS A 30 -2.81 -28.21 14.68
CA CYS A 30 -1.74 -27.48 13.98
C CYS A 30 -0.44 -27.38 14.78
N ALA A 31 -0.02 -28.46 15.45
CA ALA A 31 1.24 -28.48 16.20
C ALA A 31 2.50 -28.42 15.30
N SER A 32 2.41 -28.83 14.03
CA SER A 32 3.51 -28.78 13.05
C SER A 32 3.02 -28.42 11.64
N MET A 33 3.93 -27.94 10.79
CA MET A 33 3.68 -27.63 9.36
C MET A 33 3.12 -28.84 8.59
N GLU A 34 3.69 -30.02 8.81
CA GLU A 34 3.29 -31.29 8.20
C GLU A 34 1.88 -31.74 8.64
N SER A 35 1.51 -31.49 9.90
CA SER A 35 0.15 -31.72 10.42
C SER A 35 -0.88 -30.79 9.78
N THR A 36 -0.46 -29.56 9.45
CA THR A 36 -1.31 -28.53 8.83
C THR A 36 -1.59 -28.87 7.36
N GLU A 37 -0.58 -29.28 6.60
CA GLU A 37 -0.73 -29.74 5.20
C GLU A 37 -1.61 -31.00 5.08
N GLN A 38 -1.45 -31.94 6.00
CA GLN A 38 -2.30 -33.14 6.03
C GLN A 38 -3.77 -32.80 6.35
N THR A 39 -3.99 -31.82 7.23
CA THR A 39 -5.32 -31.30 7.56
C THR A 39 -5.95 -30.64 6.33
N LEU A 40 -5.19 -29.85 5.57
CA LEU A 40 -5.60 -29.25 4.30
C LEU A 40 -6.03 -30.29 3.25
N ARG A 41 -5.24 -31.34 3.04
CA ARG A 41 -5.59 -32.43 2.10
C ARG A 41 -6.87 -33.15 2.49
N THR A 42 -7.10 -33.33 3.80
CA THR A 42 -8.30 -33.97 4.32
C THR A 42 -9.55 -33.11 4.10
N ILE A 43 -9.44 -31.79 4.32
CA ILE A 43 -10.51 -30.83 4.03
C ILE A 43 -10.83 -30.82 2.52
N LEU A 44 -9.81 -30.76 1.65
CA LEU A 44 -9.99 -30.78 0.20
C LEU A 44 -10.65 -32.09 -0.29
N ALA A 45 -10.31 -33.23 0.31
CA ALA A 45 -10.92 -34.53 0.00
C ALA A 45 -12.39 -34.59 0.45
N ALA A 46 -12.70 -34.09 1.65
CA ALA A 46 -14.07 -34.01 2.17
C ALA A 46 -14.98 -33.08 1.35
N ALA A 47 -14.43 -32.00 0.78
CA ALA A 47 -15.18 -31.12 -0.10
C ALA A 47 -15.47 -31.75 -1.48
N LYS A 48 -14.55 -32.57 -2.00
CA LYS A 48 -14.73 -33.29 -3.28
C LYS A 48 -15.79 -34.39 -3.19
N SER A 49 -16.08 -34.94 -2.01
CA SER A 49 -17.08 -36.00 -1.82
C SER A 49 -18.52 -35.52 -1.71
N HIS A 50 -18.80 -34.23 -1.99
CA HIS A 50 -20.15 -33.64 -2.10
C HIS A 50 -21.07 -33.71 -0.86
N HIS A 51 -20.59 -34.11 0.31
CA HIS A 51 -21.38 -34.20 1.56
C HIS A 51 -21.43 -32.90 2.39
N VAL A 52 -21.46 -31.73 1.74
CA VAL A 52 -21.61 -30.45 2.46
C VAL A 52 -23.05 -29.96 2.28
N ASP A 53 -23.92 -30.30 3.23
CA ASP A 53 -25.28 -29.75 3.30
C ASP A 53 -25.24 -28.22 3.42
N ALA A 54 -26.25 -27.53 2.87
CA ALA A 54 -26.32 -26.08 2.78
C ALA A 54 -26.15 -25.34 4.13
N SER A 55 -26.49 -26.00 5.25
CA SER A 55 -26.31 -25.52 6.63
C SER A 55 -24.87 -25.61 7.13
N ASN A 56 -24.08 -26.55 6.61
CA ASN A 56 -22.69 -26.80 7.01
C ASN A 56 -21.67 -26.09 6.10
N CYS A 57 -22.10 -25.56 4.95
CA CYS A 57 -21.26 -24.80 4.01
C CYS A 57 -20.53 -23.61 4.66
N LEU A 58 -21.20 -22.90 5.58
CA LEU A 58 -20.65 -21.71 6.24
C LEU A 58 -19.51 -22.07 7.20
N THR A 59 -19.77 -23.05 8.06
CA THR A 59 -18.83 -23.62 9.01
C THR A 59 -17.62 -24.21 8.28
N PHE A 60 -17.87 -24.96 7.20
CA PHE A 60 -16.82 -25.54 6.38
C PHE A 60 -15.96 -24.47 5.67
N ALA A 61 -16.56 -23.40 5.15
CA ALA A 61 -15.84 -22.27 4.59
C ALA A 61 -14.94 -21.60 5.64
N ARG A 62 -15.46 -21.34 6.85
CA ARG A 62 -14.67 -20.78 7.97
C ARG A 62 -13.49 -21.69 8.38
N ALA A 63 -13.66 -23.00 8.41
CA ALA A 63 -12.54 -23.92 8.67
C ALA A 63 -11.46 -23.82 7.59
N CYS A 64 -11.88 -23.80 6.32
CA CYS A 64 -10.96 -23.62 5.19
C CYS A 64 -10.14 -22.33 5.38
N MET A 65 -10.81 -21.24 5.75
CA MET A 65 -10.19 -19.94 6.01
C MET A 65 -9.17 -19.97 7.14
N THR A 66 -9.57 -20.40 8.34
CA THR A 66 -8.68 -20.44 9.52
C THR A 66 -7.46 -21.32 9.28
N VAL A 67 -7.63 -22.45 8.59
CA VAL A 67 -6.50 -23.32 8.24
C VAL A 67 -5.61 -22.69 7.17
N GLY A 68 -6.19 -21.98 6.20
CA GLY A 68 -5.46 -21.20 5.20
C GLY A 68 -4.61 -20.08 5.83
N GLU A 69 -5.17 -19.32 6.77
CA GLU A 69 -4.46 -18.27 7.53
C GLU A 69 -3.30 -18.83 8.35
N ILE A 70 -3.51 -19.92 9.10
CA ILE A 70 -2.45 -20.57 9.89
C ILE A 70 -1.31 -21.04 8.97
N PHE A 71 -1.63 -21.49 7.76
CA PHE A 71 -0.63 -21.95 6.80
C PHE A 71 0.13 -20.78 6.15
N ALA A 72 -0.57 -19.69 5.82
CA ALA A 72 0.04 -18.46 5.31
C ALA A 72 0.99 -17.82 6.33
N GLN A 73 0.58 -17.72 7.60
CA GLN A 73 1.43 -17.19 8.69
C GLN A 73 2.71 -17.98 8.93
N ARG A 74 2.75 -19.25 8.50
CA ARG A 74 3.92 -20.12 8.64
C ARG A 74 4.81 -20.16 7.40
N GLY A 75 4.53 -19.36 6.37
CA GLY A 75 5.33 -19.29 5.14
C GLY A 75 5.02 -20.41 4.13
N GLY A 76 3.83 -21.01 4.20
CA GLY A 76 3.40 -22.04 3.28
C GLY A 76 3.15 -21.51 1.86
N GLN A 77 3.70 -22.21 0.85
CA GLN A 77 3.68 -21.74 -0.55
C GLN A 77 2.27 -21.61 -1.13
N ASN A 78 2.09 -20.54 -1.92
CA ASN A 78 0.82 -19.93 -2.38
C ASN A 78 -0.21 -20.85 -3.04
N GLU A 79 0.15 -22.02 -3.58
CA GLU A 79 -0.79 -22.84 -4.37
C GLU A 79 -1.86 -23.56 -3.51
N GLN A 80 -1.47 -24.03 -2.32
CA GLN A 80 -2.37 -24.74 -1.41
C GLN A 80 -3.37 -23.78 -0.75
N VAL A 81 -2.90 -22.60 -0.34
CA VAL A 81 -3.73 -21.49 0.15
C VAL A 81 -4.73 -21.06 -0.92
N ARG A 82 -4.28 -20.86 -2.17
CA ARG A 82 -5.16 -20.59 -3.32
C ARG A 82 -6.13 -21.73 -3.62
N ALA A 83 -5.78 -22.99 -3.40
CA ALA A 83 -6.69 -24.12 -3.58
C ALA A 83 -7.82 -24.12 -2.54
N VAL A 84 -7.51 -23.77 -1.29
CA VAL A 84 -8.48 -23.61 -0.20
C VAL A 84 -9.42 -22.44 -0.46
N PHE A 85 -8.88 -21.32 -0.93
CA PHE A 85 -9.69 -20.17 -1.36
C PHE A 85 -10.58 -20.52 -2.55
N ARG A 86 -10.06 -21.22 -3.57
CA ARG A 86 -10.87 -21.72 -4.71
C ARG A 86 -11.98 -22.68 -4.26
N LEU A 87 -11.71 -23.52 -3.25
CA LEU A 87 -12.68 -24.43 -2.67
C LEU A 87 -13.79 -23.65 -1.93
N GLY A 88 -13.42 -22.68 -1.10
CA GLY A 88 -14.35 -21.75 -0.46
C GLY A 88 -15.22 -21.06 -1.50
N LYS A 89 -14.61 -20.46 -2.52
CA LYS A 89 -15.28 -19.82 -3.67
C LYS A 89 -16.24 -20.77 -4.40
N GLY A 90 -15.85 -22.04 -4.61
CA GLY A 90 -16.67 -23.06 -5.26
C GLY A 90 -17.90 -23.47 -4.45
N ILE A 91 -17.74 -23.60 -3.13
CA ILE A 91 -18.84 -23.89 -2.20
C ILE A 91 -19.80 -22.70 -2.12
N MET A 92 -19.27 -21.48 -2.14
CA MET A 92 -20.05 -20.24 -2.09
C MET A 92 -20.78 -19.95 -3.41
N LYS A 93 -20.22 -20.36 -4.56
CA LYS A 93 -20.89 -20.27 -5.86
C LYS A 93 -22.17 -21.11 -5.92
N LYS A 94 -22.23 -22.22 -5.19
CA LYS A 94 -23.39 -23.13 -5.16
C LYS A 94 -24.56 -22.65 -4.30
N HIS A 95 -24.35 -21.75 -3.33
CA HIS A 95 -25.39 -21.30 -2.40
C HIS A 95 -25.24 -19.81 -1.99
N PRO A 96 -25.59 -18.86 -2.88
CA PRO A 96 -25.38 -17.43 -2.65
C PRO A 96 -26.32 -16.73 -1.67
N ASP A 97 -27.45 -17.34 -1.30
CA ASP A 97 -28.59 -16.59 -0.78
C ASP A 97 -28.71 -16.61 0.75
N SER A 98 -27.59 -16.60 1.50
CA SER A 98 -27.66 -16.50 2.97
C SER A 98 -26.81 -15.34 3.47
N PRO A 99 -27.36 -14.41 4.28
CA PRO A 99 -26.63 -13.25 4.80
C PRO A 99 -25.34 -13.65 5.54
N GLU A 100 -25.38 -14.77 6.26
CA GLU A 100 -24.24 -15.30 6.99
C GLU A 100 -23.10 -15.68 6.04
N LYS A 101 -23.41 -16.19 4.84
CA LYS A 101 -22.42 -16.56 3.82
C LYS A 101 -21.74 -15.33 3.24
N MET A 102 -22.48 -14.25 3.00
CA MET A 102 -21.91 -12.97 2.56
C MET A 102 -20.98 -12.38 3.64
N MET A 103 -21.37 -12.44 4.93
CA MET A 103 -20.47 -12.00 6.02
C MET A 103 -19.16 -12.79 6.09
N VAL A 104 -19.13 -14.05 5.64
CA VAL A 104 -17.86 -14.80 5.53
C VAL A 104 -17.07 -14.37 4.31
N CYS A 105 -17.73 -14.05 3.19
CA CYS A 105 -17.07 -13.51 2.01
C CYS A 105 -16.30 -12.21 2.33
N ILE A 106 -16.87 -11.31 3.14
CA ILE A 106 -16.26 -9.98 3.39
C ILE A 106 -15.01 -10.10 4.26
N SER A 107 -15.03 -10.94 5.29
CA SER A 107 -13.86 -11.27 6.10
C SER A 107 -12.76 -11.88 5.22
N LEU A 108 -13.11 -12.87 4.40
CA LEU A 108 -12.18 -13.49 3.46
C LEU A 108 -11.54 -12.48 2.49
N ALA A 109 -12.32 -11.57 1.91
CA ALA A 109 -11.77 -10.55 1.03
C ALA A 109 -10.81 -9.59 1.77
N ARG A 110 -11.06 -9.28 3.05
CA ARG A 110 -10.12 -8.51 3.89
C ARG A 110 -8.84 -9.29 4.16
N ASP A 111 -8.93 -10.59 4.44
CA ASP A 111 -7.76 -11.43 4.68
C ASP A 111 -6.89 -11.58 3.43
N LEU A 112 -7.52 -11.77 2.26
CA LEU A 112 -6.83 -11.79 0.96
C LEU A 112 -6.09 -10.47 0.69
N ARG A 113 -6.71 -9.33 1.02
CA ARG A 113 -6.09 -8.02 0.93
C ARG A 113 -4.83 -7.93 1.81
N GLN A 114 -4.92 -8.36 3.07
CA GLN A 114 -3.78 -8.36 4.00
C GLN A 114 -2.63 -9.27 3.54
N GLN A 115 -2.96 -10.36 2.84
CA GLN A 115 -1.98 -11.30 2.28
C GLN A 115 -1.40 -10.84 0.93
N GLY A 116 -1.91 -9.75 0.34
CA GLY A 116 -1.48 -9.24 -0.96
C GLY A 116 -2.05 -10.00 -2.17
N GLU A 117 -2.98 -10.94 -1.97
CA GLU A 117 -3.67 -11.69 -3.03
C GLU A 117 -4.87 -10.86 -3.55
N LEU A 118 -4.57 -9.68 -4.11
CA LEU A 118 -5.55 -8.65 -4.47
C LEU A 118 -6.55 -9.11 -5.53
N GLU A 119 -6.11 -9.77 -6.60
CA GLU A 119 -6.97 -10.27 -7.67
C GLU A 119 -8.04 -11.23 -7.15
N GLY A 120 -7.66 -12.14 -6.24
CA GLY A 120 -8.59 -13.08 -5.62
C GLY A 120 -9.62 -12.38 -4.74
N GLY A 121 -9.21 -11.33 -4.02
CA GLY A 121 -10.09 -10.50 -3.20
C GLY A 121 -11.11 -9.75 -4.06
N ILE A 122 -10.65 -9.15 -5.16
CA ILE A 122 -11.49 -8.41 -6.11
C ILE A 122 -12.53 -9.33 -6.75
N GLU A 123 -12.10 -10.47 -7.29
CA GLU A 123 -13.02 -11.44 -7.91
C GLU A 123 -14.13 -11.88 -6.95
N LEU A 124 -13.80 -12.06 -5.68
CA LEU A 124 -14.77 -12.45 -4.65
C LEU A 124 -15.77 -11.33 -4.37
N VAL A 125 -15.29 -10.12 -4.07
CA VAL A 125 -16.15 -8.95 -3.80
C VAL A 125 -17.09 -8.68 -4.97
N GLU A 126 -16.54 -8.66 -6.19
CA GLU A 126 -17.29 -8.47 -7.43
C GLU A 126 -18.37 -9.54 -7.65
N SER A 127 -18.08 -10.79 -7.28
CA SER A 127 -19.06 -11.88 -7.41
C SER A 127 -20.25 -11.72 -6.47
N VAL A 128 -20.05 -11.09 -5.30
CA VAL A 128 -21.10 -10.80 -4.33
C VAL A 128 -21.88 -9.55 -4.74
N LEU A 129 -21.18 -8.47 -5.08
CA LEU A 129 -21.80 -7.21 -5.54
C LEU A 129 -22.72 -7.42 -6.74
N ARG A 130 -22.27 -8.17 -7.77
CA ARG A 130 -23.12 -8.50 -8.93
C ARG A 130 -24.41 -9.22 -8.55
N LYS A 131 -24.38 -10.08 -7.54
CA LYS A 131 -25.57 -10.82 -7.09
C LYS A 131 -26.52 -9.93 -6.29
N LEU A 132 -25.98 -9.05 -5.46
CA LEU A 132 -26.76 -8.04 -4.74
C LEU A 132 -27.47 -7.10 -5.72
N GLU A 133 -26.79 -6.68 -6.79
CA GLU A 133 -27.35 -5.80 -7.83
C GLU A 133 -28.43 -6.49 -8.69
N LEU A 134 -28.33 -7.80 -8.94
CA LEU A 134 -29.30 -8.57 -9.73
C LEU A 134 -30.60 -8.90 -8.96
N SER A 135 -30.63 -8.74 -7.63
CA SER A 135 -31.81 -9.03 -6.82
C SER A 135 -32.11 -7.88 -5.83
N PRO A 136 -32.74 -6.79 -6.31
CA PRO A 136 -33.02 -5.61 -5.48
C PRO A 136 -33.98 -5.89 -4.31
N GLN A 137 -34.88 -6.87 -4.46
CA GLN A 137 -35.81 -7.28 -3.39
C GLN A 137 -35.10 -7.93 -2.21
N SER A 138 -33.96 -8.60 -2.46
CA SER A 138 -33.10 -9.09 -1.39
C SER A 138 -32.32 -7.97 -0.70
N ILE A 139 -32.04 -6.82 -1.32
CA ILE A 139 -31.38 -5.71 -0.62
C ILE A 139 -32.26 -5.23 0.55
N SER A 140 -33.57 -5.10 0.34
CA SER A 140 -34.53 -4.74 1.40
C SER A 140 -34.75 -5.81 2.48
N GLN A 141 -34.42 -7.08 2.20
CA GLN A 141 -34.58 -8.20 3.15
C GLN A 141 -33.26 -8.64 3.82
N PHE A 142 -32.11 -8.42 3.18
CA PHE A 142 -30.81 -8.96 3.60
C PHE A 142 -29.96 -7.97 4.37
N ALA A 143 -30.00 -6.69 4.01
CA ALA A 143 -28.94 -5.77 4.37
C ALA A 143 -29.52 -4.40 4.64
N ASN A 144 -29.39 -3.95 5.89
CA ASN A 144 -29.33 -2.51 6.12
C ASN A 144 -28.30 -1.94 5.12
N GLU A 145 -28.58 -0.78 4.52
CA GLU A 145 -27.72 -0.07 3.55
C GLU A 145 -26.22 -0.08 3.95
N ILE A 146 -25.95 -0.10 5.27
CA ILE A 146 -24.66 -0.28 5.93
C ILE A 146 -23.83 -1.45 5.35
N GLN A 147 -24.39 -2.64 5.15
CA GLN A 147 -23.61 -3.80 4.70
C GLN A 147 -23.23 -3.71 3.21
N TYR A 148 -24.09 -3.13 2.37
CA TYR A 148 -23.78 -2.88 0.96
C TYR A 148 -22.63 -1.87 0.81
N LEU A 149 -22.61 -0.84 1.66
CA LEU A 149 -21.55 0.14 1.71
C LEU A 149 -20.21 -0.48 2.12
N GLU A 150 -20.20 -1.35 3.14
CA GLU A 150 -18.97 -2.06 3.54
C GLU A 150 -18.36 -2.87 2.38
N TRP A 151 -19.20 -3.50 1.56
CA TRP A 151 -18.76 -4.24 0.39
C TRP A 151 -18.14 -3.35 -0.70
N LYS A 152 -18.77 -2.20 -0.98
CA LYS A 152 -18.26 -1.23 -1.94
C LYS A 152 -16.95 -0.59 -1.44
N GLU A 153 -16.84 -0.31 -0.14
CA GLU A 153 -15.61 0.20 0.47
C GLU A 153 -14.47 -0.82 0.36
N LEU A 154 -14.73 -2.11 0.62
CA LEU A 154 -13.71 -3.14 0.48
C LEU A 154 -13.26 -3.32 -0.98
N ALA A 155 -14.20 -3.28 -1.94
CA ALA A 155 -13.87 -3.25 -3.37
C ALA A 155 -12.96 -2.07 -3.69
N PHE A 156 -13.31 -0.87 -3.22
CA PHE A 156 -12.51 0.33 -3.42
C PHE A 156 -11.07 0.16 -2.90
N GLN A 157 -10.91 -0.32 -1.66
CA GLN A 157 -9.59 -0.52 -1.06
C GLN A 157 -8.74 -1.52 -1.85
N LEU A 158 -9.34 -2.63 -2.28
CA LEU A 158 -8.68 -3.64 -3.10
C LEU A 158 -8.21 -3.07 -4.46
N TYR A 159 -9.06 -2.31 -5.15
CA TYR A 159 -8.69 -1.69 -6.43
C TYR A 159 -7.63 -0.59 -6.29
N ILE A 160 -7.62 0.15 -5.18
CA ILE A 160 -6.54 1.10 -4.86
C ILE A 160 -5.21 0.36 -4.67
N ASP A 161 -5.20 -0.71 -3.88
CA ASP A 161 -3.99 -1.48 -3.62
C ASP A 161 -3.44 -2.13 -4.91
N GLU A 162 -4.34 -2.53 -5.82
CA GLU A 162 -3.98 -3.08 -7.13
C GLU A 162 -3.63 -1.99 -8.17
N LYS A 163 -3.71 -0.72 -7.80
CA LYS A 163 -3.47 0.45 -8.68
C LYS A 163 -4.43 0.56 -9.88
N LYS A 164 -5.61 -0.06 -9.79
CA LYS A 164 -6.69 0.04 -10.79
C LYS A 164 -7.66 1.17 -10.44
N TYR A 165 -7.19 2.41 -10.58
CA TYR A 165 -7.91 3.61 -10.11
C TYR A 165 -9.26 3.87 -10.80
N ALA A 166 -9.41 3.51 -12.08
CA ALA A 166 -10.68 3.66 -12.80
C ALA A 166 -11.80 2.81 -12.18
N ASN A 167 -11.49 1.55 -11.82
CA ASN A 167 -12.43 0.66 -11.16
C ASN A 167 -12.72 1.12 -9.72
N ALA A 168 -11.68 1.54 -8.97
CA ALA A 168 -11.87 2.13 -7.64
C ALA A 168 -12.86 3.32 -7.69
N TYR A 169 -12.73 4.18 -8.72
CA TYR A 169 -13.63 5.31 -8.92
C TYR A 169 -15.09 4.86 -9.13
N GLN A 170 -15.34 3.78 -9.86
CA GLN A 170 -16.70 3.26 -10.05
C GLN A 170 -17.34 2.80 -8.73
N HIS A 171 -16.58 2.14 -7.85
CA HIS A 171 -17.10 1.74 -6.54
C HIS A 171 -17.28 2.92 -5.58
N ALA A 172 -16.44 3.94 -5.66
CA ALA A 172 -16.67 5.22 -4.98
C ALA A 172 -17.87 5.99 -5.56
N ALA A 173 -18.15 5.86 -6.86
CA ALA A 173 -19.19 6.58 -7.58
C ALA A 173 -20.59 5.95 -7.45
N ILE A 174 -20.73 4.65 -7.18
CA ILE A 174 -22.05 4.03 -6.97
C ILE A 174 -22.66 4.42 -5.61
N VAL A 175 -21.84 4.91 -4.67
CA VAL A 175 -22.36 5.64 -3.48
C VAL A 175 -22.95 7.00 -3.88
N LEU A 176 -22.76 7.49 -5.11
CA LEU A 176 -23.15 8.84 -5.55
C LEU A 176 -24.39 8.88 -6.46
N THR A 177 -24.94 7.75 -6.92
CA THR A 177 -26.10 7.78 -7.83
C THR A 177 -27.43 7.91 -7.12
N ASP A 178 -27.50 7.64 -5.81
CA ASP A 178 -28.64 8.07 -5.01
C ASP A 178 -28.42 9.52 -4.60
N THR A 179 -29.29 10.38 -5.13
CA THR A 179 -29.35 11.84 -4.90
C THR A 179 -29.39 12.27 -3.42
N THR A 180 -29.51 11.32 -2.49
CA THR A 180 -29.41 11.48 -1.03
C THR A 180 -27.98 11.39 -0.48
N HIS A 181 -27.03 10.79 -1.21
CA HIS A 181 -25.68 10.43 -0.73
C HIS A 181 -24.55 11.36 -1.20
N SER A 182 -24.86 12.38 -2.01
CA SER A 182 -23.95 13.52 -2.28
C SER A 182 -23.49 14.24 -1.00
N ASN A 183 -24.18 13.99 0.12
CA ASN A 183 -23.93 14.57 1.43
C ASN A 183 -23.06 13.68 2.33
N ASN A 184 -22.57 12.53 1.86
CA ASN A 184 -21.69 11.66 2.64
C ASN A 184 -20.22 12.12 2.53
N PRO A 185 -19.58 12.55 3.62
CA PRO A 185 -18.19 13.04 3.62
C PRO A 185 -17.17 11.96 3.23
N ASN A 186 -17.43 10.68 3.54
CA ASN A 186 -16.51 9.57 3.24
C ASN A 186 -16.25 9.45 1.73
N VAL A 187 -17.25 9.72 0.89
CA VAL A 187 -17.10 9.58 -0.56
C VAL A 187 -16.10 10.59 -1.12
N TRP A 188 -16.17 11.82 -0.63
CA TRP A 188 -15.24 12.88 -1.02
C TRP A 188 -13.82 12.57 -0.53
N PHE A 189 -13.69 12.03 0.68
CA PHE A 189 -12.39 11.56 1.18
C PHE A 189 -11.78 10.46 0.29
N LEU A 190 -12.57 9.44 -0.09
CA LEU A 190 -12.09 8.36 -0.97
C LEU A 190 -11.68 8.90 -2.36
N LYS A 191 -12.40 9.87 -2.93
CA LYS A 191 -11.98 10.56 -4.17
C LYS A 191 -10.65 11.30 -3.99
N GLY A 192 -10.47 11.97 -2.86
CA GLY A 192 -9.21 12.63 -2.52
C GLY A 192 -8.04 11.64 -2.49
N GLN A 193 -8.24 10.45 -1.92
CA GLN A 193 -7.24 9.39 -1.92
C GLN A 193 -6.87 8.92 -3.32
N ILE A 194 -7.85 8.72 -4.21
CA ILE A 194 -7.59 8.35 -5.61
C ILE A 194 -6.74 9.42 -6.28
N HIS A 195 -7.15 10.69 -6.24
CA HIS A 195 -6.41 11.76 -6.89
C HIS A 195 -5.01 11.96 -6.30
N GLY A 196 -4.84 11.73 -4.99
CA GLY A 196 -3.54 11.74 -4.35
C GLY A 196 -2.62 10.64 -4.87
N ARG A 197 -3.15 9.45 -5.17
CA ARG A 197 -2.40 8.33 -5.80
C ARG A 197 -2.09 8.60 -7.28
N GLU A 198 -2.96 9.31 -7.98
CA GLU A 198 -2.75 9.80 -9.35
C GLU A 198 -1.78 11.00 -9.44
N ASN A 199 -1.22 11.45 -8.30
CA ASN A 199 -0.37 12.65 -8.19
C ASN A 199 -1.06 13.97 -8.60
N ARG A 200 -2.41 14.01 -8.59
CA ARG A 200 -3.21 15.21 -8.83
C ARG A 200 -3.52 15.89 -7.51
N LEU A 201 -2.52 16.53 -6.92
CA LEU A 201 -2.59 17.04 -5.54
C LEU A 201 -3.66 18.12 -5.36
N GLU A 202 -3.82 19.06 -6.30
CA GLU A 202 -4.87 20.10 -6.22
C GLU A 202 -6.28 19.50 -6.26
N ALA A 203 -6.51 18.53 -7.15
CA ALA A 203 -7.78 17.83 -7.23
C ALA A 203 -8.04 17.05 -5.93
N ALA A 204 -7.03 16.37 -5.37
CA ALA A 204 -7.14 15.68 -4.09
C ALA A 204 -7.51 16.63 -2.95
N MET A 205 -6.89 17.82 -2.91
CA MET A 205 -7.16 18.86 -1.91
C MET A 205 -8.63 19.29 -1.94
N SER A 206 -9.14 19.61 -3.14
CA SER A 206 -10.54 20.03 -3.30
C SER A 206 -11.55 18.97 -2.83
N MET A 207 -11.21 17.69 -2.97
CA MET A 207 -12.07 16.60 -2.49
C MET A 207 -12.03 16.49 -0.96
N TYR A 208 -10.87 16.61 -0.32
CA TYR A 208 -10.77 16.60 1.15
C TYR A 208 -11.47 17.80 1.79
N GLU A 209 -11.33 18.98 1.21
CA GLU A 209 -12.08 20.17 1.65
C GLU A 209 -13.59 19.95 1.54
N ARG A 210 -14.06 19.34 0.45
CA ARG A 210 -15.48 19.03 0.30
C ARG A 210 -15.97 18.02 1.35
N ALA A 211 -15.15 17.04 1.72
CA ALA A 211 -15.47 16.11 2.81
C ALA A 211 -15.63 16.86 4.15
N LEU A 212 -14.71 17.78 4.46
CA LEU A 212 -14.72 18.56 5.70
C LEU A 212 -15.83 19.62 5.74
N GLN A 213 -16.26 20.14 4.58
CA GLN A 213 -17.44 21.00 4.51
C GLN A 213 -18.72 20.27 4.91
N LEU A 214 -18.80 18.96 4.61
CA LEU A 214 -19.95 18.13 4.96
C LEU A 214 -19.89 17.65 6.41
N ASP A 215 -18.71 17.28 6.88
CA ASP A 215 -18.45 16.90 8.28
C ASP A 215 -17.11 17.50 8.77
N PRO A 216 -17.17 18.63 9.50
CA PRO A 216 -15.98 19.24 10.08
C PRO A 216 -15.27 18.38 11.14
N SER A 217 -15.94 17.35 11.69
CA SER A 217 -15.36 16.42 12.67
C SER A 217 -14.68 15.21 12.03
N PHE A 218 -14.63 15.14 10.70
CA PHE A 218 -14.05 14.02 9.98
C PHE A 218 -12.51 14.01 10.04
N VAL A 219 -11.98 13.34 11.08
CA VAL A 219 -10.56 13.29 11.41
C VAL A 219 -9.68 12.83 10.24
N ASP A 220 -10.07 11.77 9.53
CA ASP A 220 -9.26 11.22 8.45
C ASP A 220 -9.09 12.21 7.29
N ALA A 221 -10.15 12.94 6.93
CA ALA A 221 -10.07 13.98 5.90
C ALA A 221 -9.22 15.17 6.35
N SER A 222 -9.28 15.55 7.63
CA SER A 222 -8.44 16.62 8.19
C SER A 222 -6.96 16.25 8.14
N LEU A 223 -6.60 15.05 8.58
CA LEU A 223 -5.22 14.56 8.56
C LEU A 223 -4.69 14.44 7.12
N ALA A 224 -5.50 13.91 6.20
CA ALA A 224 -5.10 13.79 4.80
C ALA A 224 -4.92 15.16 4.12
N ARG A 225 -5.73 16.15 4.50
CA ARG A 225 -5.57 17.53 4.03
C ARG A 225 -4.27 18.15 4.55
N GLU A 226 -4.01 18.04 5.85
CA GLU A 226 -2.79 18.60 6.47
C GLU A 226 -1.51 17.97 5.89
N GLU A 227 -1.49 16.65 5.69
CA GLU A 227 -0.38 15.97 5.03
C GLU A 227 -0.18 16.48 3.59
N LEU A 228 -1.27 16.66 2.85
CA LEU A 228 -1.21 17.19 1.49
C LEU A 228 -0.76 18.65 1.46
N GLU A 229 -1.20 19.46 2.42
CA GLU A 229 -0.73 20.84 2.61
C GLU A 229 0.76 20.85 2.92
N ARG A 230 1.27 19.98 3.80
CA ARG A 230 2.71 19.85 4.04
C ARG A 230 3.48 19.47 2.78
N ARG A 231 2.91 18.62 1.92
CA ARG A 231 3.52 18.23 0.63
C ARG A 231 3.53 19.37 -0.38
N LEU A 232 2.47 20.18 -0.43
CA LEU A 232 2.37 21.36 -1.30
C LEU A 232 3.20 22.53 -0.78
N CYS A 233 3.29 22.68 0.54
CA CYS A 233 4.09 23.68 1.26
C CYS A 233 5.51 23.19 1.58
N GLN A 234 5.94 22.01 1.08
CA GLN A 234 7.39 21.78 1.00
C GLN A 234 7.92 22.93 0.17
N PRO A 235 8.81 23.78 0.71
CA PRO A 235 9.47 24.73 -0.16
C PRO A 235 10.19 23.86 -1.19
N MET A 236 9.83 24.00 -2.47
CA MET A 236 10.86 23.84 -3.50
C MET A 236 12.08 24.55 -2.94
N HIS A 237 13.21 23.85 -2.81
CA HIS A 237 14.49 24.30 -2.21
C HIS A 237 14.98 25.63 -2.81
N MET A 238 14.28 26.73 -2.58
CA MET A 238 14.48 28.00 -3.26
C MET A 238 15.24 28.98 -2.36
N PHE A 239 15.38 28.67 -1.07
CA PHE A 239 15.99 29.56 -0.07
C PHE A 239 17.14 28.94 0.76
N GLU A 240 17.57 27.71 0.48
CA GLU A 240 18.78 27.20 1.14
C GLU A 240 20.00 27.91 0.54
N GLU A 241 20.84 28.57 1.34
CA GLU A 241 22.10 29.12 0.83
C GLU A 241 22.96 28.01 0.18
N PRO A 242 23.78 28.34 -0.85
CA PRO A 242 24.70 27.36 -1.42
C PRO A 242 25.58 26.74 -0.34
N PRO A 243 25.77 25.41 -0.32
CA PRO A 243 26.74 24.78 0.57
C PRO A 243 28.09 25.48 0.45
N THR A 244 28.71 25.80 1.59
CA THR A 244 29.94 26.60 1.65
C THR A 244 31.10 26.01 0.83
N GLN A 245 31.14 24.69 0.65
CA GLN A 245 32.09 23.98 -0.20
C GLN A 245 31.98 24.30 -1.71
N LEU A 246 30.85 24.88 -2.15
CA LEU A 246 30.63 25.33 -3.53
C LEU A 246 31.03 26.79 -3.74
N LEU A 247 31.26 27.52 -2.64
CA LEU A 247 31.63 28.93 -2.67
C LEU A 247 33.14 29.09 -2.82
N CYS A 248 33.54 30.02 -3.68
CA CYS A 248 34.95 30.41 -3.78
C CYS A 248 35.37 31.17 -2.50
N PRO A 249 36.48 30.81 -1.86
CA PRO A 249 36.96 31.52 -0.68
C PRO A 249 37.31 33.01 -0.93
N ILE A 250 37.63 33.38 -2.18
CA ILE A 250 37.99 34.76 -2.55
C ILE A 250 36.74 35.59 -2.84
N THR A 251 35.85 35.13 -3.74
CA THR A 251 34.67 35.90 -4.17
C THR A 251 33.46 35.72 -3.27
N GLN A 252 33.41 34.64 -2.48
CA GLN A 252 32.25 34.19 -1.72
C GLN A 252 31.01 33.88 -2.59
N GLU A 253 31.21 33.64 -3.88
CA GLU A 253 30.17 33.26 -4.85
C GLU A 253 30.32 31.79 -5.28
N VAL A 254 29.25 31.20 -5.82
CA VAL A 254 29.27 29.83 -6.33
C VAL A 254 30.24 29.72 -7.51
N MET A 255 31.12 28.72 -7.48
CA MET A 255 32.15 28.53 -8.50
C MET A 255 31.59 27.95 -9.81
N ASP A 256 31.83 28.60 -10.95
CA ASP A 256 31.51 28.09 -12.28
C ASP A 256 32.65 27.23 -12.86
N PHE A 257 33.90 27.63 -12.62
CA PHE A 257 35.10 26.93 -13.07
C PHE A 257 36.05 26.61 -11.90
N PRO A 258 35.63 25.72 -10.98
CA PRO A 258 36.42 25.40 -9.79
C PRO A 258 37.79 24.79 -10.16
N VAL A 259 38.86 25.37 -9.61
CA VAL A 259 40.25 24.90 -9.73
C VAL A 259 40.88 24.79 -8.35
N MET A 260 41.72 23.78 -8.15
CA MET A 260 42.44 23.51 -6.92
C MET A 260 43.85 24.08 -7.01
N ALA A 261 44.27 24.81 -5.99
CA ALA A 261 45.65 25.29 -5.84
C ALA A 261 46.48 24.32 -5.00
N ALA A 262 47.79 24.54 -4.93
CA ALA A 262 48.73 23.66 -4.23
C ALA A 262 48.55 23.62 -2.69
N ASP A 263 47.71 24.49 -2.12
CA ASP A 263 47.27 24.45 -0.73
C ASP A 263 46.11 23.46 -0.47
N GLY A 264 45.58 22.82 -1.52
CA GLY A 264 44.47 21.88 -1.44
C GLY A 264 43.09 22.54 -1.40
N HIS A 265 43.00 23.86 -1.47
CA HIS A 265 41.73 24.58 -1.54
C HIS A 265 41.27 24.80 -2.97
N THR A 266 39.96 24.89 -3.16
CA THR A 266 39.33 25.11 -4.47
C THR A 266 38.82 26.54 -4.58
N TYR A 267 39.06 27.17 -5.73
CA TYR A 267 38.74 28.56 -6.01
C TYR A 267 38.07 28.68 -7.38
N GLU A 268 37.36 29.78 -7.61
CA GLU A 268 37.01 30.19 -8.96
C GLU A 268 38.29 30.53 -9.74
N ARG A 269 38.39 30.05 -10.98
CA ARG A 269 39.59 30.14 -11.80
C ARG A 269 40.04 31.58 -11.99
N ASP A 270 39.13 32.45 -12.38
CA ASP A 270 39.46 33.82 -12.73
C ASP A 270 39.91 34.58 -11.47
N ALA A 271 39.26 34.33 -10.34
CA ALA A 271 39.60 34.95 -9.06
C ALA A 271 40.99 34.56 -8.55
N ILE A 272 41.36 33.28 -8.61
CA ILE A 272 42.69 32.83 -8.14
C ILE A 272 43.81 33.25 -9.11
N GLN A 273 43.54 33.29 -10.42
CA GLN A 273 44.50 33.78 -11.40
C GLN A 273 44.77 35.27 -11.24
N GLU A 274 43.72 36.06 -11.02
CA GLU A 274 43.86 37.49 -10.71
C GLU A 274 44.65 37.68 -9.40
N TYR A 275 44.33 36.91 -8.37
CA TYR A 275 45.06 36.94 -7.11
C TYR A 275 46.56 36.62 -7.29
N PHE A 276 46.93 35.65 -8.12
CA PHE A 276 48.33 35.36 -8.44
C PHE A 276 49.00 36.53 -9.18
N SER A 277 48.31 37.16 -10.13
CA SER A 277 48.87 38.25 -10.94
C SER A 277 49.20 39.51 -10.12
N ARG A 278 48.49 39.74 -9.01
CA ARG A 278 48.68 40.92 -8.14
C ARG A 278 49.83 40.76 -7.13
N ASN A 279 50.44 39.58 -7.01
CA ASN A 279 51.47 39.28 -6.01
C ASN A 279 52.83 39.02 -6.66
N GLU A 280 53.80 39.91 -6.46
CA GLU A 280 55.04 39.92 -7.27
C GLU A 280 56.22 39.10 -6.69
N SER A 281 56.26 38.81 -5.38
CA SER A 281 57.47 38.21 -4.75
C SER A 281 57.25 36.85 -4.11
N VAL A 282 56.20 36.69 -3.29
CA VAL A 282 55.83 35.41 -2.67
C VAL A 282 54.31 35.34 -2.63
N VAL A 283 53.74 34.47 -3.45
CA VAL A 283 52.29 34.25 -3.44
C VAL A 283 51.93 33.36 -2.25
N ARG A 284 50.96 33.79 -1.45
CA ARG A 284 50.46 33.07 -0.28
C ARG A 284 49.04 32.56 -0.52
N SER A 285 48.69 31.44 0.10
CA SER A 285 47.33 30.90 0.09
C SER A 285 46.32 31.94 0.62
N PRO A 286 45.23 32.22 -0.12
CA PRO A 286 44.14 33.08 0.37
C PRO A 286 43.47 32.58 1.65
N VAL A 287 43.53 31.26 1.92
CA VAL A 287 42.85 30.64 3.08
C VAL A 287 43.81 30.46 4.26
N THR A 288 45.01 29.94 4.03
CA THR A 288 45.94 29.58 5.11
C THR A 288 47.04 30.62 5.34
N ASN A 289 47.19 31.59 4.45
CA ASN A 289 48.25 32.61 4.45
C ASN A 289 49.70 32.04 4.42
N GLN A 290 49.84 30.76 4.09
CA GLN A 290 51.14 30.11 3.90
C GLN A 290 51.66 30.33 2.48
N ALA A 291 52.97 30.33 2.29
CA ALA A 291 53.57 30.45 0.95
C ALA A 291 53.15 29.25 0.09
N LEU A 292 52.66 29.51 -1.13
CA LEU A 292 52.28 28.44 -2.05
C LEU A 292 53.52 27.77 -2.63
N PRO A 293 53.62 26.43 -2.60
CA PRO A 293 54.77 25.72 -3.18
C PRO A 293 54.73 25.69 -4.71
N SER A 294 53.57 25.89 -5.33
CA SER A 294 53.35 25.97 -6.77
C SER A 294 52.15 26.86 -7.09
N LEU A 295 52.16 27.48 -8.27
CA LEU A 295 51.03 28.25 -8.83
C LEU A 295 50.23 27.45 -9.86
N GLU A 296 50.53 26.16 -10.01
CA GLU A 296 49.76 25.26 -10.87
C GLU A 296 48.32 25.09 -10.35
N LEU A 297 47.35 25.20 -11.26
CA LEU A 297 45.93 25.08 -10.96
C LEU A 297 45.37 23.82 -11.62
N ILE A 298 44.80 22.95 -10.80
CA ILE A 298 44.24 21.67 -11.25
C ILE A 298 42.71 21.78 -11.30
N PRO A 299 42.03 21.56 -12.45
CA PRO A 299 40.58 21.58 -12.50
C PRO A 299 39.93 20.62 -11.50
N ASN A 300 38.99 21.11 -10.69
CA ASN A 300 38.27 20.29 -9.71
C ASN A 300 36.91 19.86 -10.28
N HIS A 301 36.92 18.75 -11.03
CA HIS A 301 35.72 18.21 -11.67
C HIS A 301 34.64 17.75 -10.68
N ALA A 302 35.03 17.33 -9.47
CA ALA A 302 34.07 16.88 -8.45
C ALA A 302 33.21 18.05 -7.96
N ILE A 303 33.83 19.17 -7.58
CA ILE A 303 33.10 20.38 -7.17
C ILE A 303 32.27 20.91 -8.34
N ARG A 304 32.80 20.87 -9.56
CA ARG A 304 32.04 21.31 -10.75
C ARG A 304 30.76 20.51 -10.96
N SER A 305 30.79 19.20 -10.74
CA SER A 305 29.59 18.35 -10.81
C SER A 305 28.60 18.68 -9.70
N MET A 306 29.08 18.91 -8.47
CA MET A 306 28.23 19.27 -7.33
C MET A 306 27.56 20.63 -7.52
N VAL A 307 28.26 21.62 -8.11
CA VAL A 307 27.68 22.91 -8.47
C VAL A 307 26.54 22.75 -9.47
N ARG A 308 26.75 21.94 -10.52
CA ARG A 308 25.71 21.69 -11.53
C ARG A 308 24.48 21.01 -10.95
N GLU A 309 24.68 19.97 -10.14
CA GLU A 309 23.59 19.28 -9.47
C GLU A 309 22.80 20.24 -8.56
N TRP A 310 23.50 21.10 -7.82
CA TRP A 310 22.89 22.11 -6.97
C TRP A 310 22.09 23.17 -7.77
N GLN A 311 22.59 23.61 -8.93
CA GLN A 311 21.90 24.54 -9.83
C GLN A 311 20.69 23.89 -10.52
N GLU A 312 20.80 22.63 -10.96
CA GLU A 312 19.76 21.86 -11.64
C GLU A 312 18.53 21.64 -10.77
N VAL A 313 18.73 21.27 -9.49
CA VAL A 313 17.64 21.10 -8.51
C VAL A 313 16.85 22.40 -8.32
N ARG A 314 17.44 23.56 -8.65
CA ARG A 314 16.89 24.89 -8.38
C ARG A 314 16.44 25.66 -9.62
N ASN A 315 16.57 25.08 -10.82
CA ASN A 315 16.25 25.75 -12.09
C ASN A 315 17.00 27.09 -12.29
N ILE A 316 18.16 27.27 -11.65
CA ILE A 316 19.03 28.43 -11.84
C ILE A 316 19.77 28.18 -13.16
N LYS A 317 19.25 28.77 -14.26
CA LYS A 317 19.88 28.76 -15.59
C LYS A 317 20.64 30.05 -15.84
#